data_AF-A0A9X2ZS64-F1
#
_entry.id   AF-A0A9X2ZS64-F1
#
_cell.length_a   1.000
_cell.length_b   1.000
_cell.length_c   1.000
_cell.angle_alpha   90.00
_cell.angle_beta   90.00
_cell.angle_gamma   90.00
#
_symmetry.space_group_name_H-M   'P 1'
#
loop_
_entity.id
_entity.type
_entity.pdbx_description
1 polymer ?
#
loop_
_entity_poly.entity_id
_entity_poly.type
_entity_poly.pdbx_seq_one_letter_code
_entity_poly.pdbx_strand_id
1 'polypeptide(L)'
;MANAPEIIAEIDNYLDKYALKKSTLTPKDLIDYIEEKWYQANDEKYEIHQASIFIGRMINEYIKLNDYNNMKRWLDMMNLHPLSQKHPDYINNYYNGECCLECGNEEKALEYFHLCHKENPEYIFTRAPFCFEFFNKHLENPKELPDTEQDDNDYIDYNTIILKDWQLFFNEKEETIEYVILDDDSDEIEEHSVEHNNGIQYLQNNQTVILESILSDLLNKYPNLQEIYDYPQDEKEDFMPDISEIKDFADLLSPSTIYITSVFKDNNPYIGYMFSCSWDQEHGLGIMTYKNQVIEIGGADTAFSTWSAEEDLNKN
;
A
#
# COMPACT_ATOMS: atom_id res chain seq x y z
N MET A 1 2.58 -16.71 -29.58
CA MET A 1 2.38 -15.75 -28.49
C MET A 1 0.90 -15.77 -28.15
N ALA A 2 0.57 -15.83 -26.86
CA ALA A 2 -0.79 -15.86 -26.35
C ALA A 2 -1.43 -14.46 -26.39
N ASN A 3 -2.73 -14.39 -26.08
CA ASN A 3 -3.50 -13.17 -25.95
C ASN A 3 -2.93 -12.30 -24.81
N ALA A 4 -2.48 -11.08 -25.07
CA ALA A 4 -1.80 -10.26 -24.06
C ALA A 4 -2.69 -9.90 -22.85
N PRO A 5 -3.96 -9.48 -23.00
CA PRO A 5 -4.85 -9.23 -21.86
C PRO A 5 -4.99 -10.41 -20.89
N GLU A 6 -5.10 -11.64 -21.38
CA GLU A 6 -5.19 -12.83 -20.54
C GLU A 6 -3.91 -13.03 -19.72
N ILE A 7 -2.75 -12.93 -20.36
CA ILE A 7 -1.46 -13.08 -19.68
C ILE A 7 -1.23 -11.95 -18.66
N ILE A 8 -1.63 -10.72 -18.97
CA ILE A 8 -1.53 -9.60 -18.03
C ILE A 8 -2.41 -9.86 -16.80
N ALA A 9 -3.64 -10.36 -16.97
CA ALA A 9 -4.50 -10.75 -15.86
C ALA A 9 -3.90 -11.90 -15.02
N GLU A 10 -3.24 -12.88 -15.65
CA GLU A 10 -2.54 -13.95 -14.93
C GLU A 10 -1.34 -13.45 -14.11
N ILE A 11 -0.64 -12.41 -14.57
CA ILE A 11 0.43 -11.77 -13.79
C ILE A 11 -0.14 -10.99 -12.61
N ASP A 12 -1.24 -10.27 -12.84
CA ASP A 12 -1.93 -9.48 -11.80
C ASP A 12 -2.38 -10.37 -10.63
N ASN A 13 -3.12 -11.43 -10.92
CA ASN A 13 -3.56 -12.41 -9.92
C ASN A 13 -2.37 -13.05 -9.18
N TYR A 14 -1.27 -13.32 -9.87
CA TYR A 14 -0.07 -13.84 -9.22
C TYR A 14 0.59 -12.83 -8.28
N LEU A 15 0.58 -11.54 -8.62
CA LEU A 15 1.04 -10.47 -7.73
C LEU A 15 0.18 -10.36 -6.48
N ASP A 16 -1.14 -10.46 -6.62
CA ASP A 16 -2.06 -10.44 -5.48
C ASP A 16 -1.79 -11.63 -4.55
N LYS A 17 -1.58 -12.83 -5.11
CA LYS A 17 -1.18 -14.03 -4.35
C LYS A 17 0.18 -13.85 -3.69
N TYR A 18 1.13 -13.22 -4.37
CA TYR A 18 2.44 -12.91 -3.80
C TYR A 18 2.34 -11.97 -2.59
N ALA A 19 1.39 -11.04 -2.60
CA ALA A 19 1.17 -10.06 -1.53
C ALA A 19 0.43 -10.61 -0.30
N LEU A 20 -0.16 -11.80 -0.38
CA LEU A 20 -0.85 -12.42 0.75
C LEU A 20 0.09 -12.67 1.94
N LYS A 21 -0.40 -12.46 3.18
CA LYS A 21 0.39 -12.73 4.41
C LYS A 21 0.88 -14.17 4.49
N LYS A 22 0.06 -15.13 4.04
CA LYS A 22 0.38 -16.57 3.98
C LYS A 22 1.27 -16.96 2.80
N SER A 23 1.63 -16.03 1.92
CA SER A 23 2.45 -16.31 0.76
C SER A 23 3.81 -16.87 1.20
N THR A 24 4.20 -17.99 0.59
CA THR A 24 5.53 -18.59 0.76
C THR A 24 6.44 -18.31 -0.43
N LEU A 25 5.95 -17.52 -1.40
CA LEU A 25 6.66 -17.18 -2.61
C LEU A 25 7.86 -16.28 -2.29
N THR A 26 8.99 -16.59 -2.92
CA THR A 26 10.21 -15.79 -2.80
C THR A 26 10.25 -14.72 -3.89
N PRO A 27 11.08 -13.66 -3.73
CA PRO A 27 11.34 -12.71 -4.81
C PRO A 27 11.81 -13.40 -6.11
N LYS A 28 12.51 -14.53 -6.00
CA LYS A 28 12.92 -15.33 -7.17
C LYS A 28 11.71 -15.93 -7.89
N ASP A 29 10.77 -16.52 -7.15
CA ASP A 29 9.57 -17.12 -7.74
C ASP A 29 8.72 -16.06 -8.45
N LEU A 30 8.66 -14.84 -7.90
CA LEU A 30 8.02 -13.70 -8.54
C LEU A 30 8.67 -13.33 -9.88
N ILE A 31 9.99 -13.13 -9.87
CA ILE A 31 10.76 -12.77 -11.06
C ILE A 31 10.60 -13.84 -12.14
N ASP A 32 10.81 -15.11 -11.78
CA ASP A 32 10.74 -16.23 -12.72
C ASP A 32 9.35 -16.33 -13.38
N TYR A 33 8.28 -16.18 -12.59
CA TYR A 33 6.91 -16.24 -13.09
C TYR A 33 6.60 -15.09 -14.05
N ILE A 34 6.94 -13.85 -13.67
CA ILE A 34 6.69 -12.68 -14.53
C ILE A 34 7.49 -12.78 -15.82
N GLU A 35 8.78 -13.17 -15.77
CA GLU A 35 9.60 -13.36 -16.98
C GLU A 35 8.99 -14.39 -17.93
N GLU A 36 8.57 -15.54 -17.39
CA GLU A 36 7.96 -16.60 -18.19
C GLU A 36 6.67 -16.11 -18.87
N LYS A 37 5.76 -15.53 -18.10
CA LYS A 37 4.47 -15.03 -18.61
C LYS A 37 4.66 -13.88 -19.59
N TRP A 38 5.52 -12.93 -19.25
CA TRP A 38 5.83 -11.80 -20.12
C TRP A 38 6.36 -12.22 -21.49
N TYR A 39 7.16 -13.30 -21.55
CA TYR A 39 7.66 -13.86 -22.82
C TYR A 39 6.54 -14.52 -23.66
N GLN A 40 5.51 -15.07 -23.01
CA GLN A 40 4.37 -15.70 -23.70
C GLN A 40 3.43 -14.68 -24.33
N ALA A 41 3.26 -13.51 -23.71
CA ALA A 41 2.40 -12.44 -24.18
C ALA A 41 2.92 -11.80 -25.49
N ASN A 42 1.99 -11.56 -26.41
CA ASN A 42 2.28 -10.81 -27.64
C ASN A 42 2.54 -9.30 -27.34
N ASP A 43 2.94 -8.54 -28.36
CA ASP A 43 3.34 -7.13 -28.18
C ASP A 43 2.19 -6.17 -27.82
N GLU A 44 0.92 -6.60 -27.94
CA GLU A 44 -0.23 -5.79 -27.46
C GLU A 44 -0.14 -5.52 -25.95
N LYS A 45 0.66 -6.29 -25.20
CA LYS A 45 0.95 -6.02 -23.78
C LYS A 45 1.46 -4.59 -23.54
N TYR A 46 2.18 -4.01 -24.49
CA TYR A 46 2.70 -2.64 -24.35
C TYR A 46 1.62 -1.56 -24.49
N GLU A 47 0.41 -1.90 -24.93
CA GLU A 47 -0.73 -0.99 -24.98
C GLU A 47 -1.62 -1.10 -23.72
N ILE A 48 -1.34 -2.06 -22.84
CA ILE A 48 -2.12 -2.30 -21.62
C ILE A 48 -1.47 -1.56 -20.45
N HIS A 49 -2.23 -0.65 -19.83
CA HIS A 49 -1.73 0.18 -18.72
C HIS A 49 -1.06 -0.64 -17.61
N GLN A 50 -1.69 -1.73 -17.17
CA GLN A 50 -1.18 -2.60 -16.12
C GLN A 50 0.22 -3.17 -16.43
N ALA A 51 0.53 -3.43 -17.71
CA ALA A 51 1.83 -3.92 -18.10
C ALA A 51 2.97 -2.94 -17.77
N SER A 52 2.71 -1.63 -17.78
CA SER A 52 3.69 -0.63 -17.34
C SER A 52 4.01 -0.73 -15.85
N ILE A 53 3.03 -1.08 -15.02
CA ILE A 53 3.21 -1.31 -13.58
C ILE A 53 4.11 -2.54 -13.38
N PHE A 54 3.91 -3.60 -14.15
CA PHE A 54 4.74 -4.81 -14.08
C PHE A 54 6.17 -4.56 -14.54
N ILE A 55 6.38 -3.76 -15.58
CA ILE A 55 7.73 -3.34 -16.00
C ILE A 55 8.43 -2.61 -14.85
N GLY A 56 7.75 -1.63 -14.22
CA GLY A 56 8.26 -0.91 -13.06
C GLY A 56 8.60 -1.85 -11.89
N ARG A 57 7.73 -2.83 -11.61
CA ARG A 57 7.98 -3.85 -10.59
C ARG A 57 9.24 -4.65 -10.88
N MET A 58 9.43 -5.12 -12.11
CA MET A 58 10.59 -5.91 -12.49
C MET A 58 11.90 -5.11 -12.45
N ILE A 59 11.87 -3.83 -12.82
CA ILE A 59 13.02 -2.92 -12.66
C ILE A 59 13.47 -2.90 -11.19
N ASN A 60 12.52 -2.70 -10.26
CA ASN A 60 12.81 -2.64 -8.83
C ASN A 60 13.32 -3.98 -8.27
N GLU A 61 12.76 -5.12 -8.72
CA GLU A 61 13.26 -6.43 -8.29
C GLU A 61 14.71 -6.68 -8.77
N TYR A 62 15.06 -6.28 -9.99
CA TYR A 62 16.43 -6.42 -10.46
C TYR A 62 17.41 -5.41 -9.85
N ILE A 63 16.95 -4.22 -9.45
CA ILE A 63 17.74 -3.28 -8.62
C ILE A 63 18.11 -3.96 -7.29
N LYS A 64 17.15 -4.58 -6.59
CA LYS A 64 17.41 -5.28 -5.31
C LYS A 64 18.44 -6.41 -5.46
N LEU A 65 18.49 -7.05 -6.63
CA LEU A 65 19.45 -8.10 -6.94
C LEU A 65 20.80 -7.57 -7.45
N ASN A 66 20.96 -6.26 -7.64
CA ASN A 66 22.08 -5.64 -8.34
C ASN A 66 22.35 -6.24 -9.75
N ASP A 67 21.28 -6.62 -10.47
CA ASP A 67 21.38 -7.17 -11.82
C ASP A 67 21.11 -6.09 -12.88
N TYR A 68 22.16 -5.35 -13.21
CA TYR A 68 22.10 -4.24 -14.16
C TYR A 68 21.56 -4.66 -15.53
N ASN A 69 21.95 -5.84 -16.04
CA ASN A 69 21.61 -6.23 -17.40
C ASN A 69 20.11 -6.48 -17.55
N ASN A 70 19.51 -7.17 -16.58
CA ASN A 70 18.08 -7.41 -16.60
C ASN A 70 17.28 -6.16 -16.25
N MET A 71 17.72 -5.38 -15.25
CA MET A 71 17.13 -4.07 -14.95
C MET A 71 17.08 -3.19 -16.21
N LYS A 72 18.20 -3.08 -16.94
CA LYS A 72 18.29 -2.28 -18.16
C LYS A 72 17.40 -2.82 -19.28
N ARG A 73 17.30 -4.15 -19.44
CA ARG A 73 16.39 -4.78 -20.40
C ARG A 73 14.93 -4.38 -20.13
N TRP A 74 14.50 -4.35 -18.87
CA TRP A 74 13.16 -3.92 -18.51
C TRP A 74 12.94 -2.41 -18.69
N LEU A 75 13.93 -1.56 -18.40
CA LEU A 75 13.89 -0.14 -18.78
C LEU A 75 13.70 0.05 -20.28
N ASP A 76 14.40 -0.73 -21.11
CA ASP A 76 14.26 -0.67 -22.56
C ASP A 76 12.87 -1.12 -23.03
N MET A 77 12.25 -2.07 -22.33
CA MET A 77 10.87 -2.47 -22.59
C MET A 77 9.86 -1.37 -22.22
N MET A 78 10.12 -0.55 -21.20
CA MET A 78 9.26 0.59 -20.86
C MET A 78 9.13 1.58 -22.04
N ASN A 79 10.19 1.75 -22.83
CA ASN A 79 10.19 2.65 -24.00
C ASN A 79 9.23 2.18 -25.11
N LEU A 80 8.78 0.92 -25.08
CA LEU A 80 7.78 0.40 -26.00
C LEU A 80 6.35 0.78 -25.58
N HIS A 81 6.15 1.16 -24.32
CA HIS A 81 4.85 1.55 -23.78
C HIS A 81 4.56 3.04 -24.08
N PRO A 82 3.33 3.44 -24.50
CA PRO A 82 2.99 4.83 -24.81
C PRO A 82 3.20 5.82 -23.66
N LEU A 83 3.18 5.36 -22.41
CA LEU A 83 3.46 6.20 -21.24
C LEU A 83 4.88 6.79 -21.25
N SER A 84 5.85 6.09 -21.83
CA SER A 84 7.22 6.62 -21.97
C SER A 84 7.27 7.95 -22.75
N GLN A 85 6.28 8.19 -23.60
CA GLN A 85 6.18 9.39 -24.44
C GLN A 85 5.39 10.53 -23.77
N LYS A 86 4.84 10.33 -22.57
CA LYS A 86 4.08 11.38 -21.86
C LYS A 86 4.97 12.45 -21.24
N HIS A 87 6.22 12.11 -20.95
CA HIS A 87 7.16 13.00 -20.30
C HIS A 87 8.25 13.47 -21.27
N PRO A 88 8.79 14.69 -21.10
CA PRO A 88 9.98 15.12 -21.81
C PRO A 88 11.18 14.18 -21.60
N ASP A 89 12.08 14.14 -22.58
CA ASP A 89 13.24 13.25 -22.57
C ASP A 89 14.12 13.42 -21.32
N TYR A 90 14.30 14.64 -20.82
CA TYR A 90 15.08 14.87 -19.59
C TYR A 90 14.49 14.18 -18.35
N ILE A 91 13.16 14.02 -18.26
CA ILE A 91 12.51 13.30 -17.14
C ILE A 91 12.82 11.81 -17.24
N ASN A 92 12.69 11.24 -18.45
CA ASN A 92 13.01 9.84 -18.70
C ASN A 92 14.50 9.56 -18.48
N ASN A 93 15.38 10.49 -18.88
CA ASN A 93 16.82 10.39 -18.64
C ASN A 93 17.13 10.44 -17.15
N TYR A 94 16.48 11.30 -16.37
CA TYR A 94 16.64 11.29 -14.91
C TYR A 94 16.26 9.93 -14.32
N TYR A 95 15.07 9.41 -14.65
CA TYR A 95 14.59 8.13 -14.13
C TYR A 95 15.53 6.96 -14.51
N ASN A 96 15.98 6.91 -15.77
CA ASN A 96 16.98 5.91 -16.19
C ASN A 96 18.29 6.03 -15.41
N GLY A 97 18.73 7.26 -15.13
CA GLY A 97 19.94 7.52 -14.34
C GLY A 97 19.80 7.07 -12.89
N GLU A 98 18.65 7.35 -12.27
CA GLU A 98 18.30 6.93 -10.92
C GLU A 98 18.31 5.39 -10.80
N CYS A 99 17.61 4.68 -11.68
CA CYS A 99 17.62 3.21 -11.69
C CYS A 99 19.02 2.63 -11.93
N CYS A 100 19.85 3.25 -12.79
CA CYS A 100 21.23 2.83 -12.98
C CYS A 100 22.07 3.01 -11.71
N LEU A 101 21.88 4.13 -11.00
CA LEU A 101 22.62 4.45 -9.78
C LEU A 101 22.24 3.49 -8.65
N GLU A 102 20.94 3.26 -8.43
CA GLU A 102 20.44 2.33 -7.43
C GLU A 102 20.88 0.88 -7.70
N CYS A 103 21.01 0.51 -8.98
CA CYS A 103 21.54 -0.80 -9.38
C CYS A 103 23.08 -0.89 -9.36
N GLY A 104 23.77 0.14 -8.87
CA GLY A 104 25.23 0.17 -8.71
C GLY A 104 26.03 0.45 -9.99
N ASN A 105 25.40 0.90 -11.07
CA ASN A 105 26.07 1.27 -12.32
C ASN A 105 26.24 2.79 -12.44
N GLU A 106 27.23 3.32 -11.72
CA GLU A 106 27.55 4.75 -11.67
C GLU A 106 27.90 5.35 -13.04
N GLU A 107 28.61 4.60 -13.90
CA GLU A 107 28.99 5.07 -15.24
C GLU A 107 27.76 5.38 -16.09
N LYS A 108 26.80 4.46 -16.11
CA LYS A 108 25.56 4.63 -16.88
C LYS A 108 24.63 5.64 -16.24
N ALA A 109 24.58 5.70 -14.91
CA ALA A 109 23.87 6.74 -14.20
C ALA A 109 24.36 8.13 -14.60
N LEU A 110 25.69 8.32 -14.60
CA LEU A 110 26.30 9.60 -14.97
C LEU A 110 26.03 9.99 -16.43
N GLU A 111 26.08 9.05 -17.37
CA GLU A 111 25.69 9.29 -18.76
C GLU A 111 24.26 9.85 -18.87
N TYR A 112 23.30 9.21 -18.20
CA TYR A 112 21.90 9.62 -18.21
C TYR A 112 21.67 10.96 -17.50
N PHE A 113 22.32 11.18 -16.36
CA PHE A 113 22.23 12.47 -15.65
C PHE A 113 22.83 13.62 -16.47
N HIS A 114 23.90 13.39 -17.24
CA HIS A 114 24.39 14.39 -18.19
C HIS A 114 23.36 14.69 -19.29
N LEU A 115 22.65 13.69 -19.81
CA LEU A 115 21.58 13.91 -20.79
C LEU A 115 20.43 14.72 -20.20
N CYS A 116 19.98 14.37 -19.00
CA CYS A 116 18.98 15.14 -18.25
C CYS A 116 19.42 16.59 -18.04
N HIS A 117 20.60 16.80 -17.46
CA HIS A 117 21.14 18.12 -17.12
C HIS A 117 21.39 18.99 -18.36
N LYS A 118 21.77 18.39 -19.50
CA LYS A 118 21.98 19.12 -20.76
C LYS A 118 20.69 19.78 -21.27
N GLU A 119 19.55 19.14 -21.07
CA GLU A 119 18.25 19.65 -21.52
C GLU A 119 17.57 20.51 -20.44
N ASN A 120 17.66 20.11 -19.16
CA ASN A 120 17.18 20.90 -18.04
C ASN A 120 18.18 20.86 -16.86
N PRO A 121 19.04 21.88 -16.71
CA PRO A 121 20.10 21.92 -15.69
C PRO A 121 19.61 21.93 -14.24
N GLU A 122 18.39 22.39 -14.00
CA GLU A 122 17.85 22.50 -12.64
C GLU A 122 17.11 21.25 -12.20
N TYR A 123 16.54 20.48 -13.14
CA TYR A 123 15.64 19.38 -12.83
C TYR A 123 16.23 18.35 -11.86
N ILE A 124 17.46 17.89 -12.11
CA ILE A 124 18.11 16.88 -11.25
C ILE A 124 18.24 17.34 -9.79
N PHE A 125 18.44 18.64 -9.55
CA PHE A 125 18.58 19.22 -8.21
C PHE A 125 17.25 19.42 -7.47
N THR A 126 16.12 19.09 -8.12
CA THR A 126 14.78 19.08 -7.50
C THR A 126 14.32 17.67 -7.13
N ARG A 127 15.19 16.67 -7.29
CA ARG A 127 14.87 15.25 -7.12
C ARG A 127 15.62 14.64 -5.93
N ALA A 128 15.71 13.31 -5.88
CA ALA A 128 16.21 12.60 -4.71
C ALA A 128 17.65 13.04 -4.34
N PRO A 129 17.94 13.31 -3.05
CA PRO A 129 19.25 13.78 -2.59
C PRO A 129 20.43 12.95 -3.08
N PHE A 130 20.33 11.62 -2.97
CA PHE A 130 21.42 10.73 -3.40
C PHE A 130 21.77 10.87 -4.89
N CYS A 131 20.79 11.19 -5.76
CA CYS A 131 21.02 11.38 -7.19
C CYS A 131 21.75 12.69 -7.47
N PHE A 132 21.27 13.82 -6.94
CA PHE A 132 21.93 15.10 -7.19
C PHE A 132 23.26 15.22 -6.47
N GLU A 133 23.43 14.62 -5.28
CA GLU A 133 24.71 14.57 -4.58
C GLU A 133 25.76 13.77 -5.37
N PHE A 134 25.36 12.63 -5.94
CA PHE A 134 26.22 11.84 -6.82
C PHE A 134 26.61 12.64 -8.06
N PHE A 135 25.65 13.24 -8.76
CA PHE A 135 25.92 14.00 -9.97
C PHE A 135 26.76 15.26 -9.71
N ASN A 136 26.50 15.98 -8.61
CA ASN A 136 27.18 17.23 -8.28
C ASN A 136 28.69 17.03 -8.07
N LYS A 137 29.11 15.87 -7.53
CA LYS A 137 30.53 15.49 -7.40
C LYS A 137 31.27 15.38 -8.74
N HIS A 138 30.53 15.20 -9.84
CA HIS A 138 31.06 15.00 -11.18
C HIS A 138 30.91 16.22 -12.09
N LEU A 139 30.40 17.34 -11.57
CA LEU A 139 30.35 18.60 -12.31
C LEU A 139 31.71 19.32 -12.31
N GLU A 140 32.03 20.01 -13.41
CA GLU A 140 33.20 20.89 -13.48
C GLU A 140 33.11 22.01 -12.42
N ASN A 141 31.90 22.50 -12.16
CA ASN A 141 31.60 23.50 -11.13
C ASN A 141 30.43 22.97 -10.29
N PRO A 142 30.71 22.25 -9.19
CA PRO A 142 29.66 21.76 -8.28
C PRO A 142 28.83 22.91 -7.73
N LYS A 143 27.51 22.73 -7.66
CA LYS A 143 26.59 23.64 -6.98
C LYS A 143 26.78 23.53 -5.48
N GLU A 144 26.59 24.66 -4.79
CA GLU A 144 26.34 24.66 -3.35
C GLU A 144 24.98 23.99 -3.13
N LEU A 145 25.01 22.80 -2.53
CA LEU A 145 23.79 22.08 -2.19
C LEU A 145 23.22 22.71 -0.91
N PRO A 146 21.88 22.76 -0.76
CA PRO A 146 21.30 23.10 0.54
C PRO A 146 21.91 22.18 1.60
N ASP A 147 22.13 22.70 2.81
CA ASP A 147 22.44 21.87 3.97
C ASP A 147 21.25 20.92 4.13
N THR A 148 21.37 19.73 3.54
CA THR A 148 20.57 18.58 3.91
C THR A 148 21.14 18.11 5.24
N GLU A 149 21.01 18.92 6.31
CA GLU A 149 20.63 18.29 7.57
C GLU A 149 19.46 17.41 7.17
N GLN A 150 19.64 16.09 7.27
CA GLN A 150 18.58 15.14 6.98
C GLN A 150 17.31 15.75 7.53
N ASP A 151 16.38 16.10 6.65
CA ASP A 151 15.07 16.53 7.08
C ASP A 151 14.43 15.24 7.59
N ASP A 152 14.88 14.81 8.78
CA ASP A 152 14.31 13.78 9.63
C ASP A 152 12.94 14.27 10.14
N ASN A 153 12.25 15.15 9.41
CA ASN A 153 11.09 15.93 9.84
C ASN A 153 10.07 16.22 8.72
N ASP A 154 10.03 15.38 7.68
CA ASP A 154 8.73 14.99 7.10
C ASP A 154 8.19 13.73 7.81
N TYR A 155 8.57 13.51 9.08
CA TYR A 155 7.71 12.73 9.98
C TYR A 155 6.43 13.55 10.14
N ILE A 156 5.47 13.28 9.27
CA ILE A 156 4.07 13.45 9.62
C ILE A 156 3.94 12.74 10.97
N ASP A 157 3.73 13.52 12.03
CA ASP A 157 3.54 13.01 13.39
C ASP A 157 2.17 12.33 13.41
N TYR A 158 2.14 11.12 12.87
CA TYR A 158 0.94 10.31 12.85
C TYR A 158 0.55 10.01 14.29
N ASN A 159 -0.68 10.37 14.62
CA ASN A 159 -1.34 9.94 15.83
C ASN A 159 -1.30 8.40 15.88
N THR A 160 -0.59 7.82 16.85
CA THR A 160 -0.38 6.37 16.92
C THR A 160 -0.80 5.77 18.25
N ILE A 161 -1.28 4.52 18.22
CA ILE A 161 -1.74 3.76 19.38
C ILE A 161 -1.11 2.36 19.41
N ILE A 162 -0.73 1.91 20.62
CA ILE A 162 -0.21 0.55 20.84
C ILE A 162 -1.35 -0.37 21.27
N LEU A 163 -1.66 -1.36 20.43
CA LEU A 163 -2.63 -2.44 20.73
C LEU A 163 -1.92 -3.79 20.70
N LYS A 164 -1.25 -4.15 21.81
CA LYS A 164 -0.42 -5.36 21.92
C LYS A 164 -1.16 -6.65 21.62
N ASP A 165 -2.43 -6.76 22.02
CA ASP A 165 -3.20 -7.98 21.80
C ASP A 165 -3.53 -8.13 20.30
N TRP A 166 -3.75 -7.01 19.61
CA TRP A 166 -3.97 -7.00 18.15
C TRP A 166 -2.69 -7.36 17.41
N GLN A 167 -1.56 -6.77 17.80
CA GLN A 167 -0.25 -7.08 17.22
C GLN A 167 0.11 -8.55 17.36
N LEU A 168 -0.11 -9.11 18.55
CA LEU A 168 0.11 -10.53 18.82
C LEU A 168 -0.84 -11.41 18.00
N PHE A 169 -2.09 -11.00 17.83
CA PHE A 169 -3.08 -11.75 17.07
C PHE A 169 -2.76 -11.78 15.57
N PHE A 170 -2.48 -10.63 14.97
CA PHE A 170 -2.23 -10.50 13.52
C PHE A 170 -0.76 -10.74 13.13
N ASN A 171 0.13 -10.96 14.10
CA ASN A 171 1.56 -11.13 13.91
C ASN A 171 2.20 -9.98 13.10
N GLU A 172 1.80 -8.74 13.43
CA GLU A 172 2.28 -7.53 12.76
C GLU A 172 3.71 -7.18 13.20
N LYS A 173 4.48 -6.63 12.26
CA LYS A 173 5.84 -6.14 12.54
C LYS A 173 5.83 -4.75 13.18
N GLU A 174 4.83 -3.93 12.86
CA GLU A 174 4.72 -2.57 13.34
C GLU A 174 4.24 -2.54 14.81
N GLU A 175 4.92 -1.72 15.62
CA GLU A 175 4.64 -1.60 17.06
C GLU A 175 3.47 -0.66 17.38
N THR A 176 2.93 0.04 16.39
CA THR A 176 1.81 0.97 16.55
C THR A 176 0.84 0.86 15.38
N ILE A 177 -0.38 1.33 15.61
CA ILE A 177 -1.42 1.52 14.59
C ILE A 177 -1.71 3.02 14.52
N GLU A 178 -1.87 3.55 13.32
CA GLU A 178 -2.28 4.93 13.11
C GLU A 178 -3.75 5.12 13.51
N TYR A 179 -4.05 6.29 14.11
CA TYR A 179 -5.43 6.72 14.27
C TYR A 179 -5.63 8.15 13.79
N VAL A 180 -6.82 8.42 13.30
CA VAL A 180 -7.26 9.72 12.78
C VAL A 180 -8.50 10.15 13.57
N ILE A 181 -8.59 11.43 13.92
CA ILE A 181 -9.80 12.00 14.52
C ILE A 181 -10.62 12.66 13.43
N LEU A 182 -11.90 12.37 13.41
CA LEU A 182 -12.85 12.89 12.44
C LEU A 182 -13.82 13.87 13.09
N ASP A 183 -14.16 14.95 12.39
CA ASP A 183 -15.30 15.79 12.73
C ASP A 183 -16.64 15.14 12.31
N ASP A 184 -17.74 15.89 12.44
CA ASP A 184 -19.09 15.43 12.11
C ASP A 184 -19.26 15.18 10.60
N ASP A 185 -18.50 15.89 9.75
CA ASP A 185 -18.51 15.77 8.29
C ASP A 185 -17.54 14.69 7.78
N SER A 186 -16.92 13.92 8.69
CA SER A 186 -15.92 12.89 8.40
C SER A 186 -14.58 13.45 7.88
N ASP A 187 -14.29 14.72 8.13
CA ASP A 187 -13.01 15.36 7.80
C ASP A 187 -12.01 15.19 8.96
N GLU A 188 -10.73 15.03 8.64
CA GLU A 188 -9.66 14.91 9.63
C GLU A 188 -9.46 16.23 10.40
N ILE A 189 -9.34 16.11 11.72
CA ILE A 189 -9.08 17.22 12.62
C ILE A 189 -7.89 16.95 13.55
N GLU A 190 -7.13 18.00 13.85
CA GLU A 190 -5.97 17.92 14.75
C GLU A 190 -6.35 17.99 16.25
N GLU A 191 -7.51 18.57 16.60
CA GLU A 191 -7.88 18.84 17.99
C GLU A 191 -8.63 17.66 18.65
N HIS A 192 -8.13 17.23 19.82
CA HIS A 192 -8.71 16.13 20.58
C HIS A 192 -9.65 16.67 21.68
N SER A 193 -10.93 16.26 21.65
CA SER A 193 -11.86 16.51 22.77
C SER A 193 -11.61 15.55 23.94
N VAL A 194 -12.26 15.80 25.08
CA VAL A 194 -12.22 14.88 26.22
C VAL A 194 -12.86 13.55 25.85
N GLU A 195 -13.93 13.59 25.05
CA GLU A 195 -14.65 12.44 24.55
C GLU A 195 -13.77 11.59 23.64
N HIS A 196 -13.02 12.18 22.69
CA HIS A 196 -12.05 11.45 21.87
C HIS A 196 -11.04 10.68 22.73
N ASN A 197 -10.47 11.37 23.73
CA ASN A 197 -9.53 10.76 24.67
C ASN A 197 -10.17 9.63 25.49
N ASN A 198 -11.45 9.74 25.86
CA ASN A 198 -12.17 8.64 26.53
C ASN A 198 -12.26 7.40 25.63
N GLY A 199 -12.54 7.57 24.33
CA GLY A 199 -12.61 6.49 23.36
C GLY A 199 -11.27 5.78 23.17
N ILE A 200 -10.20 6.55 22.98
CA ILE A 200 -8.82 6.05 22.85
C ILE A 200 -8.43 5.25 24.10
N GLN A 201 -8.70 5.80 25.29
CA GLN A 201 -8.42 5.12 26.55
C GLN A 201 -9.27 3.85 26.73
N TYR A 202 -10.54 3.89 26.31
CA TYR A 202 -11.42 2.71 26.34
C TYR A 202 -10.88 1.60 25.43
N LEU A 203 -10.48 1.94 24.21
CA LEU A 203 -9.89 1.01 23.25
C LEU A 203 -8.64 0.34 23.84
N GLN A 204 -7.69 1.10 24.35
CA GLN A 204 -6.46 0.54 24.95
C GLN A 204 -6.75 -0.44 26.10
N ASN A 205 -7.70 -0.09 26.96
CA ASN A 205 -8.04 -0.88 28.15
C ASN A 205 -8.89 -2.12 27.85
N ASN A 206 -9.57 -2.16 26.69
CA ASN A 206 -10.53 -3.21 26.33
C ASN A 206 -10.20 -3.89 25.00
N GLN A 207 -8.97 -3.70 24.48
CA GLN A 207 -8.56 -4.10 23.13
C GLN A 207 -8.84 -5.58 22.79
N THR A 208 -8.63 -6.51 23.73
CA THR A 208 -8.95 -7.94 23.54
C THR A 208 -10.44 -8.14 23.27
N VAL A 209 -11.31 -7.60 24.12
CA VAL A 209 -12.77 -7.80 24.01
C VAL A 209 -13.33 -7.14 22.76
N ILE A 210 -12.78 -5.99 22.37
CA ILE A 210 -13.16 -5.30 21.13
C ILE A 210 -12.78 -6.16 19.92
N LEU A 211 -11.54 -6.68 19.88
CA LEU A 211 -11.07 -7.54 18.79
C LEU A 211 -11.92 -8.81 18.68
N GLU A 212 -12.17 -9.49 19.79
CA GLU A 212 -13.00 -10.70 19.81
C GLU A 212 -14.43 -10.42 19.32
N SER A 213 -15.00 -9.27 19.69
CA SER A 213 -16.35 -8.87 19.26
C SER A 213 -16.38 -8.61 17.75
N ILE A 214 -15.41 -7.84 17.25
CA ILE A 214 -15.24 -7.55 15.82
C ILE A 214 -15.12 -8.84 15.01
N LEU A 215 -14.19 -9.74 15.39
CA LEU A 215 -13.93 -10.95 14.62
C LEU A 215 -15.08 -11.96 14.72
N SER A 216 -15.80 -12.00 15.84
CA SER A 216 -16.97 -12.87 16.00
C SER A 216 -18.13 -12.44 15.10
N ASP A 217 -18.41 -11.14 15.03
CA ASP A 217 -19.46 -10.62 14.15
C ASP A 217 -19.05 -10.71 12.68
N LEU A 218 -17.76 -10.51 12.38
CA LEU A 218 -17.22 -10.76 11.04
C LEU A 218 -17.36 -12.23 10.65
N LEU A 219 -17.02 -13.19 11.52
CA LEU A 219 -17.18 -14.62 11.25
C LEU A 219 -18.62 -14.99 10.87
N ASN A 220 -19.61 -14.37 11.52
CA ASN A 220 -21.02 -14.56 11.19
C ASN A 220 -21.40 -13.95 9.83
N LYS A 221 -20.81 -12.80 9.47
CA LYS A 221 -21.09 -12.09 8.21
C LYS A 221 -20.29 -12.64 7.02
N TYR A 222 -19.15 -13.27 7.27
CA TYR A 222 -18.18 -13.69 6.27
C TYR A 222 -18.74 -14.56 5.15
N PRO A 223 -19.63 -15.55 5.39
CA PRO A 223 -20.25 -16.31 4.31
C PRO A 223 -21.05 -15.44 3.31
N ASN A 224 -21.74 -14.40 3.81
CA ASN A 224 -22.45 -13.47 2.93
C ASN A 224 -21.47 -12.62 2.12
N LEU A 225 -20.32 -12.25 2.70
CA LEU A 225 -19.27 -11.55 1.97
C LEU A 225 -18.69 -12.46 0.88
N GLN A 226 -18.44 -13.75 1.17
CA GLN A 226 -18.00 -14.72 0.18
C GLN A 226 -18.98 -14.84 -1.00
N GLU A 227 -20.29 -14.81 -0.74
CA GLU A 227 -21.32 -14.81 -1.80
C GLU A 227 -21.32 -13.51 -2.64
N ILE A 228 -20.95 -12.37 -2.05
CA ILE A 228 -20.88 -11.08 -2.75
C ILE A 228 -19.66 -11.02 -3.67
N TYR A 229 -18.49 -11.44 -3.16
CA TYR A 229 -17.25 -11.43 -3.94
C TYR A 229 -17.20 -12.57 -4.97
N ASP A 230 -17.84 -13.71 -4.70
CA ASP A 230 -18.05 -14.85 -5.63
C ASP A 230 -16.76 -15.31 -6.34
N TYR A 231 -15.66 -15.41 -5.58
CA TYR A 231 -14.38 -15.88 -6.12
C TYR A 231 -14.51 -17.31 -6.70
N PRO A 232 -13.90 -17.58 -7.88
CA PRO A 232 -13.72 -18.94 -8.37
C PRO A 232 -13.07 -19.84 -7.34
N GLN A 233 -13.41 -21.13 -7.30
CA GLN A 233 -12.99 -22.04 -6.23
C GLN A 233 -11.46 -22.10 -6.02
N ASP A 234 -10.68 -22.03 -7.11
CA ASP A 234 -9.22 -22.05 -7.09
C ASP A 234 -8.60 -20.74 -6.56
N GLU A 235 -9.29 -19.60 -6.70
CA GLU A 235 -8.88 -18.32 -6.12
C GLU A 235 -9.43 -18.11 -4.71
N LYS A 236 -10.62 -18.65 -4.43
CA LYS A 236 -11.27 -18.59 -3.13
C LYS A 236 -10.39 -19.19 -2.04
N GLU A 237 -9.72 -20.31 -2.30
CA GLU A 237 -8.81 -20.92 -1.32
C GLU A 237 -7.63 -20.00 -0.94
N ASP A 238 -7.20 -19.14 -1.86
CA ASP A 238 -6.13 -18.18 -1.62
C ASP A 238 -6.64 -16.90 -0.94
N PHE A 239 -7.68 -16.28 -1.50
CA PHE A 239 -8.13 -14.93 -1.08
C PHE A 239 -9.23 -14.93 -0.03
N MET A 240 -10.14 -15.90 -0.06
CA MET A 240 -11.33 -15.89 0.79
C MET A 240 -11.75 -17.30 1.25
N PRO A 241 -10.83 -18.05 1.90
CA PRO A 241 -11.04 -19.46 2.23
C PRO A 241 -12.20 -19.64 3.21
N ASP A 242 -12.80 -20.82 3.23
CA ASP A 242 -13.79 -21.15 4.27
C ASP A 242 -13.09 -21.24 5.63
N ILE A 243 -13.61 -20.49 6.61
CA ILE A 243 -13.08 -20.42 7.97
C ILE A 243 -14.15 -20.77 8.99
N SER A 244 -13.74 -21.18 10.20
CA SER A 244 -14.67 -21.63 11.24
C SER A 244 -14.40 -21.02 12.61
N GLU A 245 -13.24 -20.42 12.81
CA GLU A 245 -12.84 -19.80 14.06
C GLU A 245 -12.26 -18.41 13.83
N ILE A 246 -12.43 -17.49 14.79
CA ILE A 246 -11.94 -16.12 14.67
C ILE A 246 -10.42 -16.05 14.41
N LYS A 247 -9.64 -17.01 14.93
CA LYS A 247 -8.18 -17.07 14.75
C LYS A 247 -7.76 -17.21 13.30
N ASP A 248 -8.63 -17.76 12.45
CA ASP A 248 -8.35 -17.99 11.04
C ASP A 248 -8.21 -16.66 10.26
N PHE A 249 -8.71 -15.54 10.82
CA PHE A 249 -8.53 -14.20 10.26
C PHE A 249 -7.14 -13.61 10.43
N ALA A 250 -6.28 -14.17 11.29
CA ALA A 250 -4.95 -13.63 11.57
C ALA A 250 -4.09 -13.47 10.30
N ASP A 251 -4.22 -14.41 9.37
CA ASP A 251 -3.51 -14.44 8.09
C ASP A 251 -4.28 -13.76 6.94
N LEU A 252 -5.54 -13.36 7.18
CA LEU A 252 -6.41 -12.77 6.17
C LEU A 252 -6.60 -11.26 6.32
N LEU A 253 -6.33 -10.72 7.51
CA LEU A 253 -6.51 -9.31 7.86
C LEU A 253 -5.23 -8.72 8.44
N SER A 254 -5.04 -7.43 8.20
CA SER A 254 -4.06 -6.59 8.91
C SER A 254 -4.72 -5.27 9.30
N PRO A 255 -4.65 -4.82 10.57
CA PRO A 255 -5.12 -3.49 10.95
C PRO A 255 -4.36 -2.42 10.17
N SER A 256 -5.06 -1.41 9.66
CA SER A 256 -4.44 -0.26 8.97
C SER A 256 -4.57 1.03 9.77
N THR A 257 -5.79 1.59 9.84
CA THR A 257 -6.05 2.90 10.44
C THR A 257 -7.30 2.81 11.32
N ILE A 258 -7.28 3.50 12.46
CA ILE A 258 -8.41 3.59 13.39
C ILE A 258 -8.98 5.01 13.32
N TYR A 259 -10.29 5.12 13.11
CA TYR A 259 -10.96 6.41 13.01
C TYR A 259 -11.76 6.68 14.29
N ILE A 260 -11.45 7.77 14.98
CA ILE A 260 -12.16 8.23 16.17
C ILE A 260 -13.13 9.32 15.75
N THR A 261 -14.42 9.03 15.77
CA THR A 261 -15.46 9.96 15.28
C THR A 261 -15.82 11.03 16.31
N SER A 262 -16.34 12.17 15.84
CA SER A 262 -17.00 13.19 16.68
C SER A 262 -18.46 12.87 17.04
N VAL A 263 -18.95 11.68 16.70
CA VAL A 263 -20.28 11.22 17.12
C VAL A 263 -20.18 10.62 18.51
N PHE A 264 -20.78 11.27 19.51
CA PHE A 264 -20.63 10.88 20.92
C PHE A 264 -21.90 10.28 21.53
N LYS A 265 -21.73 9.13 22.20
CA LYS A 265 -22.76 8.48 23.03
C LYS A 265 -22.20 8.20 24.42
N ASP A 266 -22.86 8.69 25.46
CA ASP A 266 -22.41 8.59 26.86
C ASP A 266 -20.93 9.01 27.04
N ASN A 267 -20.56 10.18 26.51
CA ASN A 267 -19.19 10.74 26.53
C ASN A 267 -18.10 9.86 25.91
N ASN A 268 -18.47 8.92 25.03
CA ASN A 268 -17.53 8.10 24.26
C ASN A 268 -17.84 8.22 22.77
N PRO A 269 -16.83 8.27 21.90
CA PRO A 269 -17.02 8.28 20.46
C PRO A 269 -17.40 6.89 19.96
N TYR A 270 -18.01 6.86 18.78
CA TYR A 270 -17.95 5.68 17.91
C TYR A 270 -16.55 5.57 17.29
N ILE A 271 -16.08 4.35 17.09
CA ILE A 271 -14.74 4.09 16.57
C ILE A 271 -14.85 3.18 15.35
N GLY A 272 -14.25 3.63 14.25
CA GLY A 272 -14.09 2.85 13.05
C GLY A 272 -12.73 2.18 12.97
N TYR A 273 -12.70 0.98 12.38
CA TYR A 273 -11.49 0.19 12.19
C TYR A 273 -11.39 -0.19 10.72
N MET A 274 -10.30 0.20 10.08
CA MET A 274 -9.96 -0.22 8.74
C MET A 274 -8.95 -1.37 8.82
N PHE A 275 -9.18 -2.39 8.00
CA PHE A 275 -8.28 -3.51 7.82
C PHE A 275 -7.95 -3.63 6.34
N SER A 276 -6.69 -3.87 6.01
CA SER A 276 -6.40 -4.53 4.74
C SER A 276 -6.84 -5.99 4.84
N CYS A 277 -7.36 -6.53 3.73
CA CYS A 277 -7.88 -7.88 3.70
C CYS A 277 -7.46 -8.61 2.43
N SER A 278 -7.28 -9.92 2.55
CA SER A 278 -6.83 -10.77 1.44
C SER A 278 -7.77 -10.79 0.23
N TRP A 279 -9.07 -10.58 0.43
CA TRP A 279 -10.08 -10.63 -0.65
C TRP A 279 -10.37 -9.28 -1.32
N ASP A 280 -9.83 -8.19 -0.81
CA ASP A 280 -9.95 -6.84 -1.38
C ASP A 280 -8.73 -6.00 -0.97
N GLN A 281 -7.63 -6.19 -1.71
CA GLN A 281 -6.36 -5.53 -1.40
C GLN A 281 -6.34 -4.04 -1.77
N GLU A 282 -7.20 -3.62 -2.70
CA GLU A 282 -7.28 -2.22 -3.15
C GLU A 282 -8.06 -1.36 -2.16
N HIS A 283 -9.20 -1.87 -1.65
CA HIS A 283 -10.09 -1.08 -0.80
C HIS A 283 -10.00 -1.46 0.68
N GLY A 284 -9.99 -2.75 1.01
CA GLY A 284 -10.00 -3.25 2.38
C GLY A 284 -11.41 -3.35 3.01
N LEU A 285 -11.42 -3.64 4.32
CA LEU A 285 -12.61 -3.88 5.14
C LEU A 285 -12.77 -2.78 6.18
N GLY A 286 -13.96 -2.22 6.31
CA GLY A 286 -14.29 -1.21 7.32
C GLY A 286 -15.31 -1.72 8.33
N ILE A 287 -15.12 -1.36 9.60
CA ILE A 287 -15.97 -1.79 10.71
C ILE A 287 -16.21 -0.61 11.64
N MET A 288 -17.48 -0.30 11.92
CA MET A 288 -17.87 0.73 12.89
C MET A 288 -18.30 0.08 14.21
N THR A 289 -17.81 0.58 15.33
CA THR A 289 -18.22 0.12 16.67
C THR A 289 -18.64 1.27 17.58
N TYR A 290 -19.46 0.94 18.57
CA TYR A 290 -19.57 1.70 19.79
C TYR A 290 -19.02 0.86 20.94
N LYS A 291 -17.88 1.27 21.51
CA LYS A 291 -17.14 0.44 22.47
C LYS A 291 -16.83 -0.94 21.87
N ASN A 292 -17.35 -2.02 22.46
CA ASN A 292 -17.18 -3.38 21.96
C ASN A 292 -18.39 -3.91 21.17
N GLN A 293 -19.40 -3.07 20.90
CA GLN A 293 -20.55 -3.43 20.08
C GLN A 293 -20.28 -3.07 18.62
N VAL A 294 -20.33 -4.05 17.72
CA VAL A 294 -20.26 -3.78 16.28
C VAL A 294 -21.59 -3.18 15.82
N ILE A 295 -21.48 -2.07 15.10
CA ILE A 295 -22.62 -1.33 14.53
C ILE A 295 -22.78 -1.71 13.06
N GLU A 296 -21.68 -1.69 12.32
CA GLU A 296 -21.66 -2.02 10.91
C GLU A 296 -20.34 -2.66 10.49
N ILE A 297 -20.40 -3.54 9.49
CA ILE A 297 -19.25 -4.12 8.79
C ILE A 297 -19.51 -3.87 7.31
N GLY A 298 -18.56 -3.32 6.57
CA GLY A 298 -18.72 -3.03 5.14
C GLY A 298 -17.37 -2.84 4.45
N GLY A 299 -17.36 -2.10 3.35
CA GLY A 299 -16.12 -1.66 2.70
C GLY A 299 -15.34 -0.70 3.60
N ALA A 300 -14.13 -0.31 3.20
CA ALA A 300 -13.29 0.57 4.00
C ALA A 300 -13.95 1.91 4.39
N ASP A 301 -14.88 2.42 3.57
CA ASP A 301 -15.69 3.61 3.86
C ASP A 301 -16.49 3.50 5.16
N THR A 302 -16.89 2.29 5.55
CA THR A 302 -17.58 2.05 6.83
C THR A 302 -16.72 2.45 8.04
N ALA A 303 -15.39 2.44 7.92
CA ALA A 303 -14.52 2.82 9.02
C ALA A 303 -14.49 4.35 9.25
N PHE A 304 -14.66 5.17 8.21
CA PHE A 304 -14.55 6.63 8.34
C PHE A 304 -15.85 7.39 8.07
N SER A 305 -16.90 6.74 7.58
CA SER A 305 -18.22 7.38 7.46
C SER A 305 -18.95 7.43 8.81
N THR A 306 -19.35 8.64 9.23
CA THR A 306 -20.12 8.85 10.48
C THR A 306 -21.58 8.39 10.40
N TRP A 307 -22.10 8.06 9.21
CA TRP A 307 -23.53 7.80 8.98
C TRP A 307 -24.09 6.68 9.87
N SER A 308 -23.38 5.57 10.02
CA SER A 308 -23.84 4.42 10.81
C SER A 308 -23.77 4.68 12.32
N ALA A 309 -22.80 5.49 12.75
CA ALA A 309 -22.71 5.98 14.12
C ALA A 309 -23.88 6.91 14.46
N GLU A 310 -24.21 7.86 13.58
CA GLU A 310 -25.36 8.75 13.73
C GLU A 310 -26.68 7.97 13.74
N GLU A 311 -26.83 6.97 12.87
CA GLU A 311 -28.04 6.16 12.80
C GLU A 311 -28.25 5.36 14.10
N ASP A 312 -27.19 4.76 14.67
CA ASP A 312 -27.26 4.07 15.96
C ASP A 312 -27.53 5.03 17.14
N LEU A 313 -26.94 6.22 17.13
CA LEU A 313 -27.19 7.24 18.14
C LEU A 313 -28.67 7.64 18.16
N ASN A 314 -29.29 7.78 16.99
CA ASN A 314 -30.70 8.18 16.83
C ASN A 314 -31.71 7.05 17.10
N LYS A 315 -31.28 5.79 17.22
CA LYS A 315 -32.16 4.64 17.50
C LYS A 315 -32.63 4.58 18.97
N ASN A 316 -32.14 5.46 19.86
CA ASN A 316 -32.44 5.46 21.30
C ASN A 316 -33.24 6.67 21.78
#